data_AF-A0A0F9PK82-F1
#
_entry.id   AF-A0A0F9PK82-F1
#
_cell.length_a   1.000
_cell.length_b   1.000
_cell.length_c   1.000
_cell.angle_alpha   90.00
_cell.angle_beta   90.00
_cell.angle_gamma   90.00
#
_symmetry.space_group_name_H-M   'P 1'
#
loop_
_entity.id
_entity.type
_entity.pdbx_description
1 polymer ?
#
loop_
_entity_poly.entity_id
_entity_poly.type
_entity_poly.pdbx_seq_one_letter_code
_entity_poly.pdbx_strand_id
1 'polypeptide(L)'
;MASNSDIRIQTLTIIGTVLSYSMPDTAVEGEAFSVTGQLYKEGSGEVIPNARIDIYIAGELITYDLTNALGQYAFNIVITEDGEYDILISYAGGTCTSGCITSCTSGCIESCVVSCIVSCTVGCVASCIASCTRSCIASCTAPCTASCTASCIASCVVSCTVGCISGCIASCIVSCVVGCIESFT
;
A
#
# COMPACT_ATOMS: atom_id res chain seq x y z
N MET A 1 -9.10 -25.90 -3.39
CA MET A 1 -7.75 -26.04 -3.96
C MET A 1 -7.00 -24.85 -3.39
N ALA A 2 -5.88 -25.07 -2.71
CA ALA A 2 -5.14 -23.93 -2.16
C ALA A 2 -4.58 -23.14 -3.35
N SER A 3 -4.99 -21.88 -3.46
CA SER A 3 -4.46 -20.97 -4.47
C SER A 3 -3.13 -20.42 -3.98
N ASN A 4 -2.23 -20.14 -4.91
CA ASN A 4 -0.87 -19.70 -4.60
C ASN A 4 -0.72 -18.28 -5.10
N SER A 5 -0.54 -17.34 -4.17
CA SER A 5 -0.41 -15.92 -4.44
C SER A 5 1.04 -15.57 -4.80
N ASP A 6 1.22 -14.72 -5.81
CA ASP A 6 2.55 -14.23 -6.22
C ASP A 6 2.99 -13.10 -5.27
N ILE A 7 4.25 -13.15 -4.82
CA ILE A 7 4.77 -12.18 -3.86
C ILE A 7 5.94 -11.43 -4.47
N ARG A 8 5.84 -10.10 -4.42
CA ARG A 8 6.89 -9.19 -4.83
C ARG A 8 7.36 -8.39 -3.64
N ILE A 9 8.66 -8.22 -3.53
CA ILE A 9 9.27 -7.53 -2.39
C ILE A 9 10.06 -6.33 -2.83
N GLN A 10 9.92 -5.29 -2.01
CA GLN A 10 10.72 -4.09 -2.08
C GLN A 10 11.31 -3.84 -0.70
N THR A 11 12.56 -3.40 -0.67
CA THR A 11 13.20 -2.96 0.55
C THR A 11 13.52 -1.48 0.44
N LEU A 12 13.29 -0.75 1.53
CA LEU A 12 13.54 0.67 1.60
C LEU A 12 14.27 0.99 2.89
N THR A 13 15.45 1.58 2.77
CA THR A 13 16.33 1.81 3.91
C THR A 13 17.03 3.15 3.77
N ILE A 14 17.43 3.76 4.87
CA ILE A 14 18.21 5.00 4.84
C ILE A 14 19.58 4.77 4.18
N ILE A 15 20.14 5.81 3.56
CA ILE A 15 21.45 5.77 2.91
C ILE A 15 22.51 5.26 3.89
N GLY A 16 23.41 4.40 3.40
CA GLY A 16 24.50 3.83 4.19
C GLY A 16 24.07 2.65 5.06
N THR A 17 22.88 2.09 4.82
CA THR A 17 22.42 0.84 5.44
C THR A 17 21.89 -0.12 4.39
N VAL A 18 21.95 -1.41 4.72
CA VAL A 18 21.46 -2.50 3.87
C VAL A 18 20.46 -3.30 4.66
N LEU A 19 19.30 -3.48 4.06
CA LEU A 19 18.24 -4.34 4.56
C LEU A 19 18.18 -5.59 3.69
N SER A 20 18.80 -6.68 4.13
CA SER A 20 18.70 -7.97 3.46
C SER A 20 17.38 -8.65 3.81
N TYR A 21 16.89 -9.52 2.93
CA TYR A 21 15.66 -10.27 3.14
C TYR A 21 15.77 -11.69 2.57
N SER A 22 14.94 -12.59 3.07
CA SER A 22 14.72 -13.96 2.59
C SER A 22 13.27 -14.35 2.88
N MET A 23 12.55 -14.73 1.84
CA MET A 23 11.14 -15.12 1.86
C MET A 23 10.84 -16.02 0.64
N PRO A 24 9.72 -16.74 0.61
CA PRO A 24 9.30 -17.47 -0.58
C PRO A 24 8.78 -16.53 -1.68
N ASP A 25 8.90 -16.94 -2.95
CA ASP A 25 8.35 -16.20 -4.10
C ASP A 25 6.82 -16.33 -4.21
N THR A 26 6.23 -17.31 -3.51
CA THR A 26 4.78 -17.54 -3.52
C THR A 26 4.27 -17.88 -2.12
N ALA A 27 3.02 -17.53 -1.82
CA ALA A 27 2.36 -17.84 -0.55
C ALA A 27 1.09 -18.65 -0.78
N VAL A 28 0.92 -19.68 0.05
CA VAL A 28 -0.30 -20.47 0.10
C VAL A 28 -1.35 -19.70 0.89
N GLU A 29 -2.53 -19.53 0.30
CA GLU A 29 -3.66 -18.87 0.95
C GLU A 29 -3.99 -19.49 2.32
N GLY A 30 -4.04 -18.66 3.35
CA GLY A 30 -4.32 -19.05 4.73
C GLY A 30 -3.13 -19.65 5.49
N GLU A 31 -1.99 -19.85 4.85
CA GLU A 31 -0.77 -20.32 5.52
C GLU A 31 0.18 -19.17 5.86
N ALA A 32 0.80 -19.27 7.03
CA ALA A 32 1.82 -18.32 7.44
C ALA A 32 3.15 -18.63 6.76
N PHE A 33 3.81 -17.61 6.23
CA PHE A 33 5.20 -17.69 5.78
C PHE A 33 6.05 -16.68 6.55
N SER A 34 7.35 -17.00 6.67
CA SER A 34 8.29 -16.15 7.38
C SER A 34 9.09 -15.28 6.41
N VAL A 35 9.11 -13.99 6.68
CA VAL A 35 10.02 -13.02 6.08
C VAL A 35 11.14 -12.77 7.07
N THR A 36 12.36 -13.09 6.70
CA THR A 36 13.52 -12.95 7.57
C THR A 36 14.59 -12.10 6.92
N GLY A 37 15.47 -11.48 7.70
CA GLY A 37 16.53 -10.67 7.14
C GLY A 37 17.46 -10.08 8.19
N GLN A 38 18.41 -9.27 7.72
CA GLN A 38 19.32 -8.52 8.57
C GLN A 38 19.41 -7.06 8.14
N LEU A 39 19.57 -6.19 9.13
CA LEU A 39 19.92 -4.80 8.96
C LEU A 39 21.37 -4.57 9.40
N TYR A 40 22.17 -3.99 8.51
CA TYR A 40 23.56 -3.65 8.77
C TYR A 40 23.98 -2.38 8.01
N LYS A 41 25.06 -1.74 8.44
CA LYS A 41 25.64 -0.60 7.75
C LYS A 41 26.30 -1.02 6.44
N GLU A 42 26.02 -0.28 5.38
CA GLU A 42 26.63 -0.47 4.08
C GLU A 42 28.14 -0.19 4.17
N GLY A 43 28.95 -1.07 3.58
CA GLY A 43 30.42 -0.98 3.61
C GLY A 43 31.08 -1.59 4.85
N SER A 44 30.64 -1.23 6.07
CA SER A 44 31.25 -1.79 7.30
C SER A 44 30.71 -3.16 7.69
N GLY A 45 29.48 -3.50 7.27
CA GLY A 45 28.81 -4.74 7.68
C GLY A 45 28.41 -4.78 9.16
N GLU A 46 28.54 -3.66 9.87
CA GLU A 46 28.16 -3.54 11.28
C GLU A 46 26.65 -3.70 11.42
N VAL A 47 26.22 -4.71 12.17
CA VAL A 47 24.79 -4.97 12.42
C VAL A 47 24.17 -3.83 13.23
N ILE A 48 22.91 -3.53 12.95
CA ILE A 48 22.17 -2.47 13.65
C ILE A 48 21.12 -3.13 14.54
N PRO A 49 21.39 -3.30 15.86
CA PRO A 49 20.45 -3.92 16.78
C PRO A 49 19.38 -2.93 17.26
N ASN A 50 18.25 -3.47 17.73
CA ASN A 50 17.13 -2.72 18.29
C ASN A 50 16.59 -1.63 17.33
N ALA A 51 16.71 -1.87 16.03
CA ALA A 51 16.22 -1.00 14.98
C ALA A 51 14.81 -1.42 14.58
N ARG A 52 13.90 -0.44 14.46
CA ARG A 52 12.52 -0.69 14.06
C ARG A 52 12.43 -0.95 12.57
N ILE A 53 11.91 -2.11 12.22
CA ILE A 53 11.60 -2.53 10.86
C ILE A 53 10.08 -2.54 10.70
N ASP A 54 9.59 -1.80 9.71
CA ASP A 54 8.17 -1.69 9.41
C ASP A 54 7.84 -2.55 8.16
N ILE A 55 6.74 -3.30 8.21
CA ILE A 55 6.23 -4.09 7.07
C ILE A 55 4.92 -3.51 6.58
N TYR A 56 4.89 -3.21 5.28
CA TYR A 56 3.69 -2.76 4.58
C TYR A 56 3.27 -3.79 3.53
N ILE A 57 1.96 -3.99 3.39
CA ILE A 57 1.37 -4.79 2.31
C ILE A 57 0.35 -3.90 1.59
N ALA A 58 0.47 -3.78 0.26
CA ALA A 58 -0.37 -2.87 -0.54
C ALA A 58 -0.41 -1.41 -0.02
N GLY A 59 0.68 -0.97 0.64
CA GLY A 59 0.82 0.35 1.25
C GLY A 59 0.29 0.48 2.68
N GLU A 60 -0.40 -0.52 3.24
CA GLU A 60 -0.86 -0.47 4.63
C GLU A 60 0.19 -1.05 5.59
N LEU A 61 0.49 -0.36 6.69
CA LEU A 61 1.37 -0.88 7.74
C LEU A 61 0.68 -2.03 8.46
N ILE A 62 1.15 -3.25 8.26
CA ILE A 62 0.55 -4.45 8.85
C ILE A 62 1.17 -4.75 10.21
N THR A 63 2.48 -4.63 10.31
CA THR A 63 3.22 -4.94 11.54
C THR A 63 4.59 -4.26 11.55
N TYR A 64 5.21 -4.25 12.73
CA TYR A 64 6.59 -3.81 12.91
C TYR A 64 7.26 -4.66 14.00
N ASP A 65 8.58 -4.76 13.93
CA ASP A 65 9.37 -5.42 14.97
C ASP A 65 10.77 -4.79 15.06
N LEU A 66 11.49 -5.10 16.13
CA LEU A 66 12.85 -4.61 16.36
C LEU A 66 13.86 -5.68 15.96
N THR A 67 14.95 -5.26 15.32
CA THR A 67 16.07 -6.15 15.09
C THR A 67 16.68 -6.62 16.42
N ASN A 68 17.12 -7.87 16.47
CA ASN A 68 17.78 -8.42 17.65
C ASN A 68 19.24 -7.90 17.79
N ALA A 69 19.99 -8.40 18.78
CA ALA A 69 21.40 -8.03 18.99
C ALA A 69 22.34 -8.31 17.80
N LEU A 70 21.93 -9.17 16.87
CA LEU A 70 22.65 -9.52 15.64
C LEU A 70 22.09 -8.79 14.41
N GLY A 71 21.24 -7.76 14.60
CA GLY A 71 20.60 -7.03 13.53
C GLY A 71 19.56 -7.83 12.74
N GLN A 72 19.14 -9.00 13.23
CA GLN A 72 18.20 -9.87 12.53
C GLN A 72 16.76 -9.52 12.87
N TYR A 73 15.88 -9.65 11.89
CA TYR A 73 14.44 -9.53 12.06
C TYR A 73 13.73 -10.74 11.44
N ALA A 74 12.54 -11.05 11.95
CA ALA A 74 11.71 -12.13 11.44
C ALA A 74 10.22 -11.78 11.64
N PHE A 75 9.45 -11.89 10.58
CA PHE A 75 8.02 -11.60 10.56
C PHE A 75 7.27 -12.80 10.01
N ASN A 76 6.10 -13.09 10.59
CA ASN A 76 5.19 -14.08 10.04
C ASN A 76 4.00 -13.37 9.41
N ILE A 77 3.79 -13.61 8.12
CA ILE A 77 2.73 -12.99 7.32
C ILE A 77 1.77 -14.09 6.89
N VAL A 78 0.47 -13.80 6.92
CA VAL A 78 -0.58 -14.67 6.40
C VAL A 78 -1.29 -13.92 5.29
N ILE A 79 -1.26 -14.48 4.08
CA ILE A 79 -2.06 -14.00 2.96
C ILE A 79 -3.41 -14.71 2.99
N THR A 80 -4.50 -13.95 2.95
CA THR A 80 -5.86 -14.47 3.15
C THR A 80 -6.72 -14.47 1.89
N GLU A 81 -6.21 -13.91 0.78
CA GLU A 81 -6.87 -13.89 -0.51
C GLU A 81 -5.86 -14.28 -1.62
N ASP A 82 -6.36 -14.80 -2.73
CA ASP A 82 -5.56 -15.08 -3.93
C ASP A 82 -5.25 -13.77 -4.68
N GLY A 83 -3.98 -13.55 -5.04
CA GLY A 83 -3.59 -12.32 -5.74
C GLY A 83 -2.09 -12.09 -5.89
N GLU A 84 -1.73 -10.91 -6.41
CA GLU A 84 -0.35 -10.41 -6.45
C GLU A 84 -0.18 -9.41 -5.29
N TYR A 85 0.84 -9.63 -4.44
CA TYR A 85 1.09 -8.81 -3.26
C TYR A 85 2.46 -8.13 -3.33
N ASP A 86 2.46 -6.81 -3.27
CA ASP A 86 3.66 -6.01 -3.03
C ASP A 86 3.89 -5.84 -1.53
N ILE A 87 4.97 -6.44 -1.03
CA ILE A 87 5.44 -6.34 0.35
C ILE A 87 6.61 -5.36 0.40
N LEU A 88 6.48 -4.32 1.22
CA LEU A 88 7.55 -3.35 1.45
C LEU A 88 8.11 -3.54 2.87
N ILE A 89 9.40 -3.81 2.98
CA ILE A 89 10.11 -3.84 4.25
C ILE A 89 10.95 -2.56 4.37
N SER A 90 10.73 -1.81 5.45
CA SER A 90 11.33 -0.49 5.62
C SER A 90 12.13 -0.32 6.91
N TYR A 91 13.27 0.39 6.80
CA TYR A 91 14.04 0.91 7.93
C TYR A 91 14.30 2.42 7.77
N ALA A 92 13.86 3.19 8.76
CA ALA A 92 13.85 4.66 8.73
C ALA A 92 14.91 5.32 9.64
N GLY A 93 15.87 4.55 10.19
CA GLY A 93 16.89 5.09 11.11
C GLY A 93 16.53 5.01 12.59
N GLY A 94 17.36 5.64 13.45
CA GLY A 94 17.17 5.68 14.91
C GLY A 94 15.92 6.46 15.35
N THR A 95 15.62 6.46 16.65
CA THR A 95 14.35 6.96 17.22
C THR A 95 13.99 8.41 16.85
N CYS A 96 14.99 9.27 16.63
CA CYS A 96 14.77 10.67 16.24
C CYS A 96 14.37 10.81 14.77
N THR A 97 15.03 10.08 13.87
CA THR A 97 14.72 10.05 12.42
C THR A 97 13.43 9.28 12.17
N SER A 98 13.18 8.20 12.91
CA SER A 98 11.92 7.47 12.90
C SER A 98 10.74 8.34 13.31
N GLY A 99 10.87 9.19 14.34
CA GLY A 99 9.81 10.13 14.74
C GLY A 99 9.50 11.18 13.66
N CYS A 100 10.53 11.72 13.01
CA CYS A 100 10.36 12.68 11.92
C CYS A 100 9.75 12.04 10.67
N ILE A 101 10.22 10.86 10.28
CA ILE A 101 9.67 10.11 9.14
C ILE A 101 8.24 9.68 9.43
N THR A 102 7.93 9.20 10.64
CA THR A 102 6.55 8.85 11.03
C THR A 102 5.62 10.06 10.97
N SER A 103 6.09 11.23 11.43
CA SER A 103 5.30 12.47 11.37
C SER A 103 5.08 12.93 9.92
N CYS A 104 6.12 12.84 9.09
CA CYS A 104 6.06 13.16 7.67
C CYS A 104 5.17 12.20 6.89
N THR A 105 5.32 10.89 7.07
CA THR A 105 4.48 9.88 6.41
C THR A 105 3.03 10.00 6.88
N SER A 106 2.76 10.18 8.17
CA SER A 106 1.40 10.38 8.68
C SER A 106 0.74 11.61 8.05
N GLY A 107 1.41 12.76 8.04
CA GLY A 107 0.85 14.01 7.49
C GLY A 107 0.65 13.97 5.97
N CYS A 108 1.58 13.34 5.26
CA CYS A 108 1.48 13.12 3.82
C CYS A 108 0.38 12.13 3.46
N ILE A 109 0.28 10.99 4.17
CA ILE A 109 -0.77 9.99 3.95
C ILE A 109 -2.15 10.60 4.22
N GLU A 110 -2.35 11.32 5.33
CA GLU A 110 -3.63 11.99 5.61
C GLU A 110 -4.02 12.95 4.48
N SER A 111 -3.10 13.83 4.07
CA SER A 111 -3.36 14.82 3.00
C SER A 111 -3.65 14.16 1.65
N CYS A 112 -2.93 13.09 1.33
CA CYS A 112 -3.13 12.33 0.10
C CYS A 112 -4.44 11.54 0.09
N VAL A 113 -4.77 10.84 1.18
CA VAL A 113 -6.03 10.10 1.31
C VAL A 113 -7.22 11.04 1.16
N VAL A 114 -7.18 12.20 1.83
CA VAL A 114 -8.22 13.24 1.67
C VAL A 114 -8.31 13.70 0.22
N SER A 115 -7.18 13.97 -0.44
CA SER A 115 -7.16 14.41 -1.84
C SER A 115 -7.65 13.35 -2.82
N CYS A 116 -7.30 12.08 -2.61
CA CYS A 116 -7.79 10.94 -3.40
C CYS A 116 -9.29 10.75 -3.23
N ILE A 117 -9.80 10.78 -2.00
CA ILE A 117 -11.24 10.66 -1.72
C ILE A 117 -11.98 11.80 -2.41
N VAL A 118 -11.56 13.06 -2.24
CA VAL A 118 -12.21 14.21 -2.88
C VAL A 118 -12.17 14.11 -4.40
N SER A 119 -11.00 13.80 -4.98
CA SER A 119 -10.85 13.72 -6.44
C SER A 119 -11.65 12.58 -7.06
N CYS A 120 -11.66 11.40 -6.43
CA CYS A 120 -12.43 10.25 -6.91
C CYS A 120 -13.94 10.43 -6.69
N THR A 121 -14.39 10.92 -5.53
CA THR A 121 -15.81 11.12 -5.24
C THR A 121 -16.42 12.30 -6.01
N VAL A 122 -15.68 13.38 -6.23
CA VAL A 122 -16.20 14.55 -6.95
C VAL A 122 -15.96 14.42 -8.45
N GLY A 123 -14.75 14.04 -8.88
CA GLY A 123 -14.38 13.96 -10.29
C GLY A 123 -14.95 12.73 -10.98
N CYS A 124 -14.68 11.54 -10.47
CA CYS A 124 -15.08 10.28 -11.11
C CYS A 124 -16.61 10.10 -11.04
N VAL A 125 -17.21 10.22 -9.86
CA VAL A 125 -18.66 10.00 -9.69
C VAL A 125 -19.48 11.04 -10.46
N ALA A 126 -19.15 12.34 -10.40
CA ALA A 126 -19.93 13.35 -11.12
C ALA A 126 -19.83 13.17 -12.66
N SER A 127 -18.63 12.90 -13.18
CA SER A 127 -18.42 12.67 -14.62
C SER A 127 -19.12 11.40 -15.10
N CYS A 128 -19.14 10.35 -14.28
CA CYS A 128 -19.78 9.08 -14.58
C CYS A 128 -21.31 9.20 -14.52
N ILE A 129 -21.87 9.87 -13.51
CA ILE A 129 -23.32 10.17 -13.43
C ILE A 129 -23.76 11.00 -14.63
N ALA A 130 -23.02 12.05 -14.98
CA ALA A 130 -23.34 12.91 -16.13
C ALA A 130 -23.33 12.14 -17.46
N SER A 131 -22.35 11.27 -17.66
CA SER A 131 -22.23 10.43 -18.86
C SER A 131 -23.30 9.35 -18.92
N CYS A 132 -23.56 8.65 -17.80
CA CYS A 132 -24.63 7.66 -17.68
C CYS A 132 -26.01 8.28 -17.96
N THR A 133 -26.29 9.44 -17.37
CA THR A 133 -27.57 10.13 -17.55
C THR A 133 -27.76 10.54 -19.00
N ARG A 134 -26.72 11.09 -19.64
CA ARG A 134 -26.78 11.48 -21.06
C ARG A 134 -26.98 10.27 -21.98
N SER A 135 -26.23 9.18 -21.77
CA SER A 135 -26.34 7.97 -22.58
C SER A 135 -27.68 7.26 -22.41
N CYS A 136 -28.18 7.13 -21.18
CA CYS A 136 -29.49 6.52 -20.92
C CYS A 136 -30.65 7.34 -21.51
N ILE A 137 -30.59 8.68 -21.46
CA ILE A 137 -31.61 9.54 -22.09
C ILE A 137 -31.57 9.41 -23.61
N ALA A 138 -30.38 9.31 -24.22
CA ALA A 138 -30.23 9.18 -25.67
C ALA A 138 -30.69 7.81 -26.20
N SER A 139 -30.59 6.74 -25.40
CA SER A 139 -30.81 5.37 -25.86
C SER A 139 -32.13 4.74 -25.42
N CYS A 140 -32.92 5.38 -24.54
CA CYS A 140 -34.11 4.77 -23.94
C CYS A 140 -35.33 5.72 -23.89
N THR A 141 -36.53 5.20 -24.18
CA THR A 141 -37.80 5.91 -23.92
C THR A 141 -38.12 5.95 -22.43
N ALA A 142 -38.97 6.91 -22.01
CA ALA A 142 -39.19 7.32 -20.61
C ALA A 142 -39.27 6.22 -19.52
N PRO A 143 -39.93 5.05 -19.71
CA PRO A 143 -39.97 4.03 -18.65
C PRO A 143 -38.64 3.28 -18.47
N CYS A 144 -37.79 3.24 -19.50
CA CYS A 144 -36.51 2.52 -19.49
C CYS A 144 -35.37 3.39 -18.95
N THR A 145 -35.54 4.72 -19.01
CA THR A 145 -34.52 5.70 -18.63
C THR A 145 -34.16 5.61 -17.15
N ALA A 146 -35.15 5.42 -16.28
CA ALA A 146 -34.96 5.33 -14.83
C ALA A 146 -34.18 4.06 -14.42
N SER A 147 -34.50 2.91 -15.00
CA SER A 147 -33.81 1.65 -14.72
C SER A 147 -32.37 1.65 -15.25
N CYS A 148 -32.15 2.27 -16.42
CA CYS A 148 -30.84 2.45 -17.02
C CYS A 148 -29.96 3.38 -16.17
N THR A 149 -30.46 4.56 -15.77
CA THR A 149 -29.69 5.49 -14.95
C THR A 149 -29.37 4.89 -13.58
N ALA A 150 -30.33 4.24 -12.92
CA ALA A 150 -30.09 3.59 -11.63
C ALA A 150 -28.97 2.54 -11.72
N SER A 151 -29.02 1.65 -12.71
CA SER A 151 -28.03 0.58 -12.89
C SER A 151 -26.65 1.13 -13.27
N CYS A 152 -26.61 2.13 -14.16
CA CYS A 152 -25.37 2.75 -14.62
C CYS A 152 -24.69 3.55 -13.49
N ILE A 153 -25.48 4.31 -12.72
CA ILE A 153 -24.98 5.06 -11.55
C ILE A 153 -24.45 4.10 -10.49
N ALA A 154 -25.15 3.01 -10.20
CA ALA A 154 -24.68 2.01 -9.24
C ALA A 154 -23.33 1.40 -9.64
N SER A 155 -23.19 0.95 -10.89
CA SER A 155 -21.92 0.42 -11.39
C SER A 155 -20.80 1.48 -11.44
N CYS A 156 -21.13 2.72 -11.81
CA CYS A 156 -20.19 3.84 -11.79
C CYS A 156 -19.67 4.14 -10.38
N VAL A 157 -20.58 4.21 -9.40
CA VAL A 157 -20.21 4.48 -8.01
C VAL A 157 -19.28 3.38 -7.52
N VAL A 158 -19.65 2.10 -7.70
CA VAL A 158 -18.82 0.97 -7.28
C VAL A 158 -17.44 0.99 -7.94
N SER A 159 -17.37 1.17 -9.27
CA SER A 159 -16.09 1.19 -9.99
C SER A 159 -15.21 2.38 -9.60
N CYS A 160 -15.81 3.57 -9.41
CA CYS A 160 -15.07 4.75 -8.95
C CYS A 160 -14.65 4.59 -7.48
N THR A 161 -15.49 4.09 -6.58
CA THR A 161 -15.13 3.96 -5.16
C THR A 161 -14.14 2.85 -4.93
N VAL A 162 -14.22 1.72 -5.64
CA VAL A 162 -13.29 0.60 -5.45
C VAL A 162 -12.00 0.87 -6.19
N GLY A 163 -12.04 1.14 -7.50
CA GLY A 163 -10.84 1.23 -8.32
C GLY A 163 -10.05 2.54 -8.18
N CYS A 164 -10.74 3.68 -8.09
CA CYS A 164 -10.05 4.97 -7.96
C CYS A 164 -9.51 5.16 -6.55
N ILE A 165 -10.27 4.81 -5.51
CA ILE A 165 -9.83 5.03 -4.12
C ILE A 165 -8.71 4.04 -3.76
N SER A 166 -8.83 2.74 -4.07
CA SER A 166 -7.79 1.77 -3.70
C SER A 166 -6.46 2.06 -4.39
N GLY A 167 -6.46 2.28 -5.72
CA GLY A 167 -5.25 2.53 -6.48
C GLY A 167 -4.60 3.87 -6.16
N CYS A 168 -5.42 4.91 -5.90
CA CYS A 168 -4.92 6.23 -5.52
C CYS A 168 -4.32 6.21 -4.11
N ILE A 169 -4.97 5.56 -3.13
CA ILE A 169 -4.44 5.42 -1.77
C ILE A 169 -3.13 4.62 -1.78
N ALA A 170 -3.09 3.45 -2.43
CA ALA A 170 -1.89 2.63 -2.49
C ALA A 170 -0.70 3.38 -3.11
N SER A 171 -0.91 4.02 -4.28
CA SER A 171 0.15 4.80 -4.96
C SER A 171 0.60 6.00 -4.14
N CYS A 172 -0.34 6.66 -3.44
CA CYS A 172 -0.03 7.79 -2.58
C CYS A 172 0.80 7.36 -1.38
N ILE A 173 0.44 6.29 -0.68
CA ILE A 173 1.19 5.86 0.50
C ILE A 173 2.62 5.48 0.11
N VAL A 174 2.81 4.71 -0.97
CA VAL A 174 4.15 4.37 -1.47
C VAL A 174 4.95 5.63 -1.78
N SER A 175 4.37 6.59 -2.51
CA SER A 175 5.05 7.84 -2.87
C SER A 175 5.40 8.69 -1.64
N CYS A 176 4.50 8.75 -0.64
CA CYS A 176 4.71 9.47 0.60
C CYS A 176 5.81 8.84 1.44
N VAL A 177 5.80 7.51 1.60
CA VAL A 177 6.83 6.78 2.35
C VAL A 177 8.20 6.95 1.69
N VAL A 178 8.29 6.76 0.37
CA VAL A 178 9.54 6.94 -0.39
C VAL A 178 10.07 8.37 -0.26
N GLY A 179 9.24 9.38 -0.55
CA GLY A 179 9.67 10.77 -0.49
C GLY A 179 10.05 11.24 0.91
N CYS A 180 9.39 10.72 1.95
CA CYS A 180 9.73 11.01 3.34
C CYS A 180 11.00 10.31 3.80
N ILE A 181 11.44 9.23 3.15
CA ILE A 181 12.72 8.60 3.50
C ILE A 181 13.86 9.32 2.78
N GLU A 182 13.69 9.64 1.49
CA GLU A 182 14.68 10.39 0.71
C GLU A 182 14.94 11.80 1.25
N SER A 183 13.93 12.45 1.84
CA SER A 183 14.07 13.81 2.40
C SER A 183 14.88 13.86 3.71
N PHE A 184 15.10 12.72 4.35
CA PHE A 184 15.79 12.61 5.65
C PHE A 184 17.09 11.79 5.57
N THR A 185 17.54 11.50 4.36
CA THR A 185 18.83 10.90 4.02
C THR A 185 19.79 11.94 3.44
#